data_AF-A0A448ZKZ3-F1
#
_entry.id   AF-A0A448ZKZ3-F1
#
_cell.length_a   1.000
_cell.length_b   1.000
_cell.length_c   1.000
_cell.angle_alpha   90.00
_cell.angle_beta   90.00
_cell.angle_gamma   90.00
#
_symmetry.space_group_name_H-M   'P 1'
#
loop_
_entity.id
_entity.type
_entity.pdbx_description
1 polymer ?
#
loop_
_entity_poly.entity_id
_entity_poly.type
_entity_poly.pdbx_seq_one_letter_code
_entity_poly.pdbx_strand_id
1 'polypeptide(L)'
;MKFPSRPVLLGVVAAASSAAAFCPRTTSAHAVSSAATSTTKRGMIANILDLLAGGGFDPEMVSPSEALPGRTQKMPNIDGLRHYVLGNKLEEVPEGHKVAVFANGCFWGSEKGIWRLPGDGIHSTAVGYCAGFTPNPTYEEACSGRTGHTEGVRVVYDPDKIAFVDILRWFWEAHDPCSGMGQGNDRGTQYRSGFYYFDDEQKALIEASKAAYEAKLGGERPITTEIASADDYEKYGGLWFFGEAYHQQYLAKPGARPYCSAQPQGVSVPDFDEWNPFAGNADLTEKHRPKLPESFWAKHAPKRGCSVVSEPNEPILESSYL
;
A
#
# COMPACT_ATOMS: atom_id res chain seq x y z
N MET A 1 64.98 24.98 10.69
CA MET A 1 64.17 25.26 9.50
C MET A 1 62.72 24.93 9.83
N LYS A 2 61.86 25.95 9.87
CA LYS A 2 60.41 25.83 10.10
C LYS A 2 59.74 25.53 8.76
N PHE A 3 58.93 24.48 8.68
CA PHE A 3 57.96 24.27 7.59
C PHE A 3 56.54 24.53 8.14
N PRO A 4 55.67 25.24 7.42
CA PRO A 4 54.35 25.62 7.92
C PRO A 4 53.33 24.50 7.68
N SER A 5 52.47 24.31 8.69
CA SER A 5 51.24 23.52 8.65
C SER A 5 50.19 24.15 7.72
N ARG A 6 49.67 23.38 6.76
CA ARG A 6 48.44 23.70 6.02
C ARG A 6 47.22 23.25 6.83
N PRO A 7 46.15 24.04 6.95
CA PRO A 7 44.89 23.57 7.51
C PRO A 7 44.12 22.76 6.48
N VAL A 8 43.57 21.61 6.91
CA VAL A 8 42.59 20.84 6.16
C VAL A 8 41.24 21.54 6.29
N LEU A 9 40.67 21.94 5.16
CA LEU A 9 39.34 22.53 5.08
C LEU A 9 38.32 21.41 5.33
N LEU A 10 37.71 21.40 6.52
CA LEU A 10 36.59 20.52 6.84
C LEU A 10 35.37 21.06 6.08
N GLY A 11 35.06 20.45 4.94
CA GLY A 11 33.84 20.72 4.19
C GLY A 11 32.63 20.28 5.01
N VAL A 12 31.85 21.25 5.47
CA VAL A 12 30.53 21.02 6.07
C VAL A 12 29.62 20.49 4.96
N VAL A 13 29.34 19.19 4.98
CA VAL A 13 28.25 18.62 4.19
C VAL A 13 26.96 19.03 4.88
N ALA A 14 26.27 20.02 4.30
CA ALA A 14 24.93 20.40 4.72
C ALA A 14 23.99 19.22 4.45
N ALA A 15 23.51 18.58 5.51
CA ALA A 15 22.40 17.64 5.44
C ALA A 15 21.14 18.43 5.05
N ALA A 16 20.74 18.31 3.78
CA ALA A 16 19.43 18.79 3.34
C ALA A 16 18.36 17.88 3.96
N SER A 17 17.72 18.37 5.01
CA SER A 17 16.51 17.78 5.58
C SER A 17 15.37 17.92 4.56
N SER A 18 15.16 16.89 3.74
CA SER A 18 13.96 16.80 2.92
C SER A 18 12.77 16.45 3.82
N ALA A 19 11.95 17.44 4.14
CA ALA A 19 10.67 17.21 4.77
C ALA A 19 9.75 16.57 3.71
N ALA A 20 9.47 15.28 3.83
CA ALA A 20 8.44 14.62 3.03
C ALA A 20 7.11 15.34 3.30
N ALA A 21 6.64 16.12 2.31
CA ALA A 21 5.38 16.82 2.40
C ALA A 21 4.24 15.79 2.42
N PHE A 22 3.32 15.95 3.34
CA PHE A 22 2.09 15.15 3.40
C PHE A 22 1.08 15.73 2.42
N CYS A 23 0.26 14.90 1.77
CA CYS A 23 -0.90 15.35 1.00
C CYS A 23 -1.76 16.29 1.87
N PRO A 24 -1.76 17.62 1.64
CA PRO A 24 -2.51 18.51 2.50
C PRO A 24 -4.00 18.19 2.37
N ARG A 25 -4.75 18.26 3.48
CA ARG A 25 -6.22 18.25 3.42
C ARG A 25 -6.65 19.40 2.52
N THR A 26 -7.20 19.10 1.34
CA THR A 26 -7.82 20.09 0.48
C THR A 26 -9.04 20.65 1.21
N THR A 27 -8.86 21.80 1.87
CA THR A 27 -9.94 22.70 2.26
C THR A 27 -9.90 23.90 1.33
N SER A 28 -10.05 23.68 0.03
CA SER A 28 -10.22 24.79 -0.90
C SER A 28 -11.47 24.57 -1.75
N ALA A 29 -12.54 25.23 -1.34
CA ALA A 29 -13.61 25.59 -2.25
C ALA A 29 -13.04 26.60 -3.27
N HIS A 30 -12.52 26.10 -4.39
CA HIS A 30 -12.24 26.96 -5.54
C HIS A 30 -13.49 27.03 -6.41
N ALA A 31 -14.17 28.17 -6.33
CA ALA A 31 -15.23 28.54 -7.26
C ALA A 31 -14.62 28.71 -8.66
N VAL A 32 -14.79 27.70 -9.51
CA VAL A 32 -14.58 27.83 -10.95
C VAL A 32 -15.83 28.52 -11.51
N SER A 33 -15.67 29.77 -11.95
CA SER A 33 -16.67 30.45 -12.75
C SER A 33 -16.73 29.77 -14.12
N SER A 34 -17.74 28.94 -14.36
CA SER A 34 -18.10 28.48 -15.71
C SER A 34 -19.27 29.30 -16.22
N ALA A 35 -19.09 29.84 -17.42
CA ALA A 35 -20.12 30.55 -18.15
C ALA A 35 -21.31 29.62 -18.41
N ALA A 36 -22.50 30.15 -18.15
CA ALA A 36 -23.75 29.43 -18.16
C ALA A 36 -24.14 28.93 -19.56
N THR A 37 -24.46 27.64 -19.67
CA THR A 37 -25.43 27.14 -20.64
C THR A 37 -26.34 26.10 -20.00
N SER A 38 -27.56 26.57 -19.70
CA SER A 38 -28.82 25.83 -19.56
C SER A 38 -28.78 24.42 -18.95
N THR A 39 -28.92 24.34 -17.63
CA THR A 39 -29.37 23.11 -16.95
C THR A 39 -30.67 23.37 -16.20
N THR A 40 -31.62 22.46 -16.40
CA THR A 40 -32.98 22.45 -15.89
C THR A 40 -33.03 22.56 -14.36
N LYS A 41 -33.93 23.43 -13.86
CA LYS A 41 -34.26 23.61 -12.43
C LYS A 41 -34.77 22.31 -11.80
N ARG A 42 -33.87 21.41 -11.40
CA ARG A 42 -34.17 20.31 -10.46
C ARG A 42 -32.98 19.84 -9.60
N GLY A 43 -31.77 20.38 -9.80
CA GLY A 43 -30.56 19.90 -9.11
C GLY A 43 -30.02 20.75 -7.93
N MET A 44 -30.53 21.96 -7.67
CA MET A 44 -29.89 22.84 -6.66
C MET A 44 -30.29 22.56 -5.20
N ILE A 45 -31.36 21.81 -4.94
CA ILE A 45 -31.87 21.63 -3.56
C ILE A 45 -31.24 20.40 -2.87
N ALA A 46 -30.67 19.44 -3.61
CA ALA A 46 -30.03 18.26 -3.02
C ALA A 46 -28.69 18.58 -2.32
N ASN A 47 -27.91 19.52 -2.85
CA ASN A 47 -26.55 19.78 -2.37
C ASN A 47 -26.45 20.55 -1.04
N ILE A 48 -27.52 21.21 -0.58
CA ILE A 48 -27.49 21.96 0.69
C ILE A 48 -27.78 21.03 1.88
N LEU A 49 -28.58 19.97 1.68
CA LEU A 49 -28.89 19.04 2.76
C LEU A 49 -27.70 18.14 3.11
N ASP A 50 -26.91 17.69 2.10
CA ASP A 50 -25.70 16.89 2.33
C ASP A 50 -24.61 17.66 3.10
N LEU A 51 -24.51 18.98 2.85
CA LEU A 51 -23.56 19.84 3.53
C LEU A 51 -23.91 20.09 5.01
N LEU A 52 -25.21 20.06 5.35
CA LEU A 52 -25.71 20.25 6.72
C LEU A 52 -25.83 18.94 7.50
N ALA A 53 -25.83 17.79 6.82
CA ALA A 53 -25.95 16.46 7.42
C ALA A 53 -24.60 15.81 7.79
N GLY A 54 -23.47 16.50 7.62
CA GLY A 54 -22.15 15.91 7.90
C GLY A 54 -21.76 14.79 6.92
N GLY A 55 -22.35 14.76 5.73
CA GLY A 55 -21.96 13.87 4.65
C GLY A 55 -20.59 14.27 4.14
N GLY A 56 -19.57 13.48 4.47
CA GLY A 56 -18.25 13.60 3.87
C GLY A 56 -18.37 13.43 2.36
N PHE A 57 -17.69 14.29 1.60
CA PHE A 57 -17.56 14.12 0.16
C PHE A 57 -16.74 12.84 -0.07
N ASP A 58 -17.38 11.74 -0.49
CA ASP A 58 -16.65 10.54 -0.88
C ASP A 58 -15.88 10.85 -2.18
N PRO A 59 -14.54 10.78 -2.17
CA PRO A 59 -13.74 11.08 -3.36
C PRO A 59 -14.14 10.17 -4.53
N GLU A 60 -14.46 10.76 -5.68
CA GLU A 60 -14.82 10.00 -6.88
C GLU A 60 -13.56 9.67 -7.72
N MET A 61 -13.58 8.51 -8.39
CA MET A 61 -12.50 8.09 -9.29
C MET A 61 -12.48 8.96 -10.55
N VAL A 62 -11.30 9.43 -10.96
CA VAL A 62 -11.12 10.14 -12.23
C VAL A 62 -11.38 9.20 -13.42
N SER A 63 -11.92 9.72 -14.53
CA SER A 63 -12.00 8.92 -15.76
C SER A 63 -10.61 8.77 -16.42
N PRO A 64 -10.33 7.67 -17.15
CA PRO A 64 -9.06 7.53 -17.86
C PRO A 64 -8.74 8.67 -18.84
N SER A 65 -9.76 9.29 -19.43
CA SER A 65 -9.61 10.43 -20.36
C SER A 65 -9.27 11.76 -19.67
N GLU A 66 -9.55 11.88 -18.38
CA GLU A 66 -9.32 13.10 -17.58
C GLU A 66 -8.13 12.97 -16.64
N ALA A 67 -7.55 11.77 -16.56
CA ALA A 67 -6.37 11.48 -15.79
C ALA A 67 -5.16 12.30 -16.28
N LEU A 68 -4.24 12.59 -15.37
CA LEU A 68 -3.01 13.29 -15.72
C LEU A 68 -2.21 12.50 -16.75
N PRO A 69 -1.53 13.17 -17.70
CA PRO A 69 -0.78 12.50 -18.76
C PRO A 69 0.48 11.78 -18.26
N GLY A 70 1.01 12.16 -17.10
CA GLY A 70 2.19 11.55 -16.48
C GLY A 70 3.45 11.75 -17.31
N ARG A 71 4.35 10.75 -17.26
CA ARG A 71 5.63 10.78 -17.97
C ARG A 71 6.04 9.41 -18.50
N THR A 72 6.89 9.42 -19.51
CA THR A 72 7.47 8.19 -20.07
C THR A 72 8.71 7.73 -19.31
N GLN A 73 9.41 8.64 -18.64
CA GLN A 73 10.58 8.31 -17.83
C GLN A 73 10.16 7.59 -16.55
N LYS A 74 10.80 6.44 -16.31
CA LYS A 74 10.71 5.73 -15.03
C LYS A 74 11.14 6.63 -13.88
N MET A 75 10.65 6.31 -12.68
CA MET A 75 11.01 7.02 -11.46
C MET A 75 12.54 7.05 -11.29
N PRO A 76 13.18 8.24 -11.16
CA PRO A 76 14.63 8.34 -11.03
C PRO A 76 15.14 7.75 -9.72
N ASN A 77 16.41 7.34 -9.73
CA ASN A 77 17.15 6.82 -8.57
C ASN A 77 16.55 5.53 -7.95
N ILE A 78 15.84 4.74 -8.74
CA ILE A 78 15.33 3.41 -8.34
C ILE A 78 16.24 2.28 -8.84
N ASP A 79 16.82 2.42 -10.04
CA ASP A 79 17.74 1.44 -10.62
C ASP A 79 18.93 1.21 -9.68
N GLY A 80 19.14 -0.04 -9.28
CA GLY A 80 20.16 -0.45 -8.33
C GLY A 80 19.95 0.00 -6.88
N LEU A 81 18.83 0.67 -6.54
CA LEU A 81 18.50 1.05 -5.17
C LEU A 81 18.29 -0.22 -4.34
N ARG A 82 18.94 -0.26 -3.17
CA ARG A 82 18.83 -1.35 -2.21
C ARG A 82 17.80 -1.02 -1.13
N HIS A 83 17.04 -2.03 -0.76
CA HIS A 83 16.13 -1.98 0.37
C HIS A 83 16.89 -1.58 1.64
N TYR A 84 16.44 -0.53 2.32
CA TYR A 84 17.18 0.06 3.43
C TYR A 84 17.40 -0.94 4.59
N VAL A 85 16.41 -1.81 4.85
CA VAL A 85 16.47 -2.84 5.91
C VAL A 85 17.05 -4.17 5.38
N LEU A 86 16.39 -4.78 4.39
CA LEU A 86 16.72 -6.11 3.86
C LEU A 86 17.97 -6.16 2.95
N GLY A 87 18.46 -5.02 2.45
CA GLY A 87 19.69 -4.95 1.65
C GLY A 87 19.59 -5.43 0.19
N ASN A 88 18.52 -6.12 -0.20
CA ASN A 88 18.29 -6.59 -1.58
C ASN A 88 17.89 -5.46 -2.52
N LYS A 89 18.07 -5.63 -3.84
CA LYS A 89 17.68 -4.60 -4.82
C LYS A 89 16.15 -4.54 -4.94
N LEU A 90 15.58 -3.34 -5.01
CA LEU A 90 14.13 -3.16 -5.02
C LEU A 90 13.43 -3.71 -6.28
N GLU A 91 14.07 -3.59 -7.43
CA GLU A 91 13.48 -3.98 -8.71
C GLU A 91 13.65 -5.48 -9.04
N GLU A 92 14.58 -6.14 -8.36
CA GLU A 92 14.93 -7.53 -8.64
C GLU A 92 13.81 -8.48 -8.19
N VAL A 93 13.48 -9.43 -9.06
CA VAL A 93 12.68 -10.61 -8.73
C VAL A 93 13.57 -11.81 -9.02
N PRO A 94 14.24 -12.37 -8.01
CA PRO A 94 15.08 -13.53 -8.22
C PRO A 94 14.27 -14.73 -8.73
N GLU A 95 14.94 -15.68 -9.37
CA GLU A 95 14.29 -16.93 -9.81
C GLU A 95 13.60 -17.63 -8.62
N GLY A 96 12.44 -18.22 -8.87
CA GLY A 96 11.60 -18.85 -7.86
C GLY A 96 10.79 -17.89 -6.99
N HIS A 97 11.12 -16.59 -6.96
CA HIS A 97 10.36 -15.61 -6.19
C HIS A 97 9.09 -15.18 -6.92
N LYS A 98 8.11 -14.75 -6.14
CA LYS A 98 6.82 -14.24 -6.62
C LYS A 98 6.60 -12.79 -6.20
N VAL A 99 5.62 -12.16 -6.84
CA VAL A 99 5.22 -10.78 -6.57
C VAL A 99 3.79 -10.74 -6.03
N ALA A 100 3.56 -9.92 -5.01
CA ALA A 100 2.24 -9.48 -4.56
C ALA A 100 2.18 -7.95 -4.59
N VAL A 101 1.04 -7.40 -5.00
CA VAL A 101 0.80 -5.94 -4.96
C VAL A 101 -0.53 -5.69 -4.28
N PHE A 102 -0.53 -4.84 -3.26
CA PHE A 102 -1.73 -4.44 -2.54
C PHE A 102 -1.66 -2.97 -2.13
N ALA A 103 -2.79 -2.41 -1.75
CA ALA A 103 -2.97 -1.06 -1.24
C ALA A 103 -3.91 -1.10 -0.02
N ASN A 104 -3.54 -0.44 1.06
CA ASN A 104 -4.32 -0.48 2.31
C ASN A 104 -4.17 0.80 3.15
N GLY A 105 -4.11 1.96 2.46
CA GLY A 105 -3.91 3.27 3.07
C GLY A 105 -2.50 3.80 2.87
N CYS A 106 -2.00 4.60 3.81
CA CYS A 106 -0.64 5.14 3.72
C CYS A 106 0.39 4.02 3.63
N PHE A 107 1.11 3.98 2.50
CA PHE A 107 2.03 2.90 2.18
C PHE A 107 3.23 2.77 3.13
N TRP A 108 3.55 3.78 3.96
CA TRP A 108 4.72 3.75 4.85
C TRP A 108 4.57 2.75 5.99
N GLY A 109 3.42 2.79 6.68
CA GLY A 109 3.10 1.83 7.73
C GLY A 109 2.88 0.44 7.15
N SER A 110 2.26 0.38 5.98
CA SER A 110 1.95 -0.87 5.30
C SER A 110 3.21 -1.62 4.85
N GLU A 111 4.15 -0.90 4.22
CA GLU A 111 5.44 -1.45 3.82
C GLU A 111 6.21 -1.98 5.05
N LYS A 112 6.21 -1.21 6.15
CA LYS A 112 6.86 -1.61 7.41
C LYS A 112 6.31 -2.90 7.98
N GLY A 113 5.00 -3.08 7.96
CA GLY A 113 4.42 -4.31 8.48
C GLY A 113 4.80 -5.53 7.65
N ILE A 114 4.86 -5.41 6.32
CA ILE A 114 5.25 -6.53 5.46
C ILE A 114 6.72 -6.87 5.56
N TRP A 115 7.65 -5.91 5.43
CA TRP A 115 9.08 -6.29 5.39
C TRP A 115 9.54 -6.95 6.69
N ARG A 116 8.77 -6.79 7.76
CA ARG A 116 9.00 -7.41 9.07
C ARG A 116 8.54 -8.87 9.15
N LEU A 117 7.75 -9.37 8.20
CA LEU A 117 7.34 -10.76 8.18
C LEU A 117 8.58 -11.68 8.15
N PRO A 118 8.56 -12.79 8.90
CA PRO A 118 9.77 -13.50 9.29
C PRO A 118 10.27 -14.49 8.23
N GLY A 119 11.32 -15.23 8.59
CA GLY A 119 11.79 -16.42 7.88
C GLY A 119 12.56 -16.14 6.59
N ASP A 120 13.18 -14.96 6.45
CA ASP A 120 13.80 -14.50 5.19
C ASP A 120 12.86 -14.64 3.97
N GLY A 121 11.55 -14.70 4.20
CA GLY A 121 10.55 -14.97 3.17
C GLY A 121 10.23 -13.73 2.34
N ILE A 122 10.43 -12.53 2.89
CA ILE A 122 10.32 -11.28 2.16
C ILE A 122 11.70 -10.91 1.61
N HIS A 123 11.85 -10.97 0.28
CA HIS A 123 13.09 -10.59 -0.39
C HIS A 123 13.27 -9.07 -0.42
N SER A 124 12.23 -8.34 -0.83
CA SER A 124 12.21 -6.89 -0.84
C SER A 124 10.79 -6.37 -0.85
N THR A 125 10.54 -5.22 -0.24
CA THR A 125 9.34 -4.42 -0.48
C THR A 125 9.68 -3.12 -1.17
N ALA A 126 8.70 -2.56 -1.88
CA ALA A 126 8.80 -1.20 -2.39
C ALA A 126 7.44 -0.53 -2.29
N VAL A 127 7.45 0.79 -2.10
CA VAL A 127 6.25 1.62 -2.17
C VAL A 127 6.12 2.30 -3.51
N GLY A 128 4.89 2.58 -3.91
CA GLY A 128 4.62 3.22 -5.18
C GLY A 128 3.14 3.48 -5.43
N TYR A 129 2.83 3.66 -6.71
CA TYR A 129 1.51 4.02 -7.20
C TYR A 129 1.04 2.89 -8.09
N CYS A 130 -0.12 2.33 -7.78
CA CYS A 130 -0.67 1.21 -8.55
C CYS A 130 -2.13 1.43 -8.92
N ALA A 131 -2.60 0.61 -9.85
CA ALA A 131 -4.01 0.53 -10.22
C ALA A 131 -4.65 1.86 -10.64
N GLY A 132 -3.94 2.65 -11.44
CA GLY A 132 -4.39 3.93 -11.97
C GLY A 132 -4.10 4.05 -13.46
N PHE A 133 -4.26 5.26 -14.01
CA PHE A 133 -4.23 5.49 -15.46
C PHE A 133 -3.00 6.28 -15.92
N THR A 134 -2.40 7.07 -15.02
CA THR A 134 -1.29 7.97 -15.34
C THR A 134 0.04 7.22 -15.35
N PRO A 135 0.75 7.09 -16.47
CA PRO A 135 2.03 6.39 -16.50
C PRO A 135 3.09 7.14 -15.68
N ASN A 136 3.85 6.40 -14.86
CA ASN A 136 4.92 6.91 -14.01
C ASN A 136 4.54 8.20 -13.27
N PRO A 137 3.53 8.21 -12.38
CA PRO A 137 3.15 9.43 -11.65
C PRO A 137 4.20 9.80 -10.59
N THR A 138 4.24 11.07 -10.21
CA THR A 138 4.94 11.59 -9.00
C THR A 138 4.03 11.47 -7.78
N TYR A 139 4.61 11.59 -6.59
CA TYR A 139 3.85 11.77 -5.36
C TYR A 139 2.86 12.93 -5.44
N GLU A 140 3.30 14.09 -5.94
CA GLU A 140 2.45 15.27 -6.05
C GLU A 140 1.27 15.04 -7.01
N GLU A 141 1.50 14.35 -8.14
CA GLU A 141 0.44 13.97 -9.07
C GLU A 141 -0.53 12.99 -8.42
N ALA A 142 -0.05 11.95 -7.74
CA ALA A 142 -0.90 10.99 -7.04
C ALA A 142 -1.74 11.67 -5.94
N CYS A 143 -1.14 12.58 -5.17
CA CYS A 143 -1.83 13.36 -4.13
C CYS A 143 -2.94 14.27 -4.67
N SER A 144 -2.89 14.64 -5.94
CA SER A 144 -3.96 15.42 -6.56
C SER A 144 -5.26 14.64 -6.74
N GLY A 145 -5.22 13.30 -6.61
CA GLY A 145 -6.34 12.40 -6.91
C GLY A 145 -6.63 12.24 -8.41
N ARG A 146 -5.90 12.95 -9.28
CA ARG A 146 -6.15 13.00 -10.74
C ARG A 146 -5.41 11.93 -11.53
N THR A 147 -4.77 10.96 -10.88
CA THR A 147 -4.07 9.87 -11.57
C THR A 147 -4.84 8.56 -11.58
N GLY A 148 -5.85 8.43 -10.71
CA GLY A 148 -6.55 7.18 -10.42
C GLY A 148 -5.75 6.18 -9.59
N HIS A 149 -4.46 6.45 -9.33
CA HIS A 149 -3.62 5.53 -8.56
C HIS A 149 -3.99 5.49 -7.09
N THR A 150 -3.64 4.37 -6.45
CA THR A 150 -3.57 4.23 -4.99
C THR A 150 -2.13 4.03 -4.53
N GLU A 151 -1.84 4.47 -3.30
CA GLU A 151 -0.60 4.15 -2.60
C GLU A 151 -0.54 2.63 -2.37
N GLY A 152 0.41 1.99 -3.03
CA GLY A 152 0.57 0.55 -3.02
C GLY A 152 1.90 0.11 -2.43
N VAL A 153 1.94 -1.16 -2.04
CA VAL A 153 3.14 -1.90 -1.66
C VAL A 153 3.31 -3.06 -2.63
N ARG A 154 4.50 -3.15 -3.24
CA ARG A 154 4.95 -4.31 -4.00
C ARG A 154 5.85 -5.15 -3.11
N VAL A 155 5.56 -6.44 -3.05
CA VAL A 155 6.27 -7.42 -2.24
C VAL A 155 6.87 -8.46 -3.15
N VAL A 156 8.19 -8.64 -3.08
CA VAL A 156 8.89 -9.77 -3.68
C VAL A 156 9.13 -10.77 -2.56
N TYR A 157 8.63 -11.98 -2.70
CA TYR A 157 8.68 -13.01 -1.66
C TYR A 157 9.10 -14.37 -2.20
N ASP A 158 9.72 -15.15 -1.34
CA ASP A 158 10.07 -16.55 -1.57
C ASP A 158 8.88 -17.44 -1.14
N PRO A 159 8.13 -18.04 -2.09
CA PRO A 159 6.99 -18.88 -1.76
C PRO A 159 7.38 -20.13 -0.97
N ASP A 160 8.66 -20.53 -0.95
CA ASP A 160 9.16 -21.66 -0.16
C ASP A 160 9.32 -21.32 1.33
N LYS A 161 9.33 -20.03 1.68
CA LYS A 161 9.52 -19.57 3.07
C LYS A 161 8.31 -18.84 3.65
N ILE A 162 7.55 -18.13 2.82
CA ILE A 162 6.30 -17.48 3.22
C ILE A 162 5.22 -17.71 2.18
N ALA A 163 4.01 -18.07 2.62
CA ALA A 163 2.92 -18.31 1.69
C ALA A 163 2.21 -17.00 1.32
N PHE A 164 1.62 -16.97 0.12
CA PHE A 164 0.78 -15.84 -0.30
C PHE A 164 -0.38 -15.58 0.68
N VAL A 165 -0.92 -16.64 1.29
CA VAL A 165 -2.00 -16.54 2.27
C VAL A 165 -1.56 -15.90 3.60
N ASP A 166 -0.27 -15.97 3.95
CA ASP A 166 0.28 -15.25 5.10
C ASP A 166 0.29 -13.74 4.83
N ILE A 167 0.66 -13.34 3.61
CA ILE A 167 0.60 -11.94 3.15
C ILE A 167 -0.85 -11.44 3.12
N LEU A 168 -1.79 -12.27 2.64
CA LEU A 168 -3.22 -11.95 2.67
C LEU A 168 -3.75 -11.77 4.08
N ARG A 169 -3.39 -12.66 5.01
CA ARG A 169 -3.80 -12.53 6.41
C ARG A 169 -3.31 -11.22 7.01
N TRP A 170 -2.02 -10.91 6.82
CA TRP A 170 -1.49 -9.62 7.24
C TRP A 170 -2.27 -8.46 6.61
N PHE A 171 -2.55 -8.51 5.31
CA PHE A 171 -3.29 -7.46 4.60
C PHE A 171 -4.67 -7.20 5.23
N TRP A 172 -5.47 -8.25 5.42
CA TRP A 172 -6.82 -8.15 5.97
C TRP A 172 -6.83 -7.63 7.41
N GLU A 173 -5.89 -8.09 8.23
CA GLU A 173 -5.82 -7.70 9.64
C GLU A 173 -5.18 -6.30 9.83
N ALA A 174 -4.40 -5.81 8.86
CA ALA A 174 -3.62 -4.58 8.99
C ALA A 174 -4.39 -3.27 8.78
N HIS A 175 -5.62 -3.28 8.27
CA HIS A 175 -6.36 -2.05 7.96
C HIS A 175 -7.87 -2.20 8.12
N ASP A 176 -8.62 -1.12 7.86
CA ASP A 176 -10.08 -1.18 7.69
C ASP A 176 -10.40 -1.36 6.20
N PRO A 177 -10.76 -2.57 5.72
CA PRO A 177 -11.05 -2.81 4.31
C PRO A 177 -12.42 -2.27 3.87
N CYS A 178 -13.23 -1.73 4.78
CA CYS A 178 -14.56 -1.18 4.53
C CYS A 178 -14.56 0.36 4.40
N SER A 179 -13.38 0.99 4.37
CA SER A 179 -13.24 2.45 4.43
C SER A 179 -13.44 3.19 3.08
N GLY A 180 -13.76 2.48 2.00
CA GLY A 180 -14.03 3.07 0.69
C GLY A 180 -12.80 3.77 0.08
N MET A 181 -13.00 5.00 -0.39
CA MET A 181 -11.95 5.84 -0.99
C MET A 181 -11.14 6.57 0.09
N GLY A 182 -10.54 5.79 0.99
CA GLY A 182 -9.76 6.29 2.11
C GLY A 182 -9.34 5.21 3.10
N GLN A 183 -8.50 5.61 4.05
CA GLN A 183 -8.12 4.80 5.20
C GLN A 183 -7.90 5.70 6.43
N GLY A 184 -8.64 5.43 7.51
CA GLY A 184 -8.53 6.22 8.74
C GLY A 184 -8.74 7.73 8.51
N ASN A 185 -7.72 8.53 8.79
CA ASN A 185 -7.76 9.98 8.59
C ASN A 185 -7.32 10.42 7.18
N ASP A 186 -6.79 9.51 6.38
CA ASP A 186 -6.41 9.74 4.99
C ASP A 186 -7.61 9.49 4.10
N ARG A 187 -8.10 10.54 3.44
CA ARG A 187 -9.29 10.49 2.59
C ARG A 187 -8.92 10.91 1.19
N GLY A 188 -9.24 10.07 0.22
CA GLY A 188 -8.79 10.18 -1.17
C GLY A 188 -8.75 8.81 -1.84
N THR A 189 -9.05 8.76 -3.14
CA THR A 189 -8.96 7.53 -3.96
C THR A 189 -7.56 6.91 -3.92
N GLN A 190 -6.55 7.72 -3.61
CA GLN A 190 -5.17 7.30 -3.44
C GLN A 190 -4.87 6.50 -2.16
N TYR A 191 -5.86 6.34 -1.28
CA TYR A 191 -5.72 5.60 -0.01
C TYR A 191 -6.70 4.42 0.09
N ARG A 192 -7.35 4.05 -1.02
CA ARG A 192 -8.33 2.97 -1.06
C ARG A 192 -7.68 1.61 -0.81
N SER A 193 -8.48 0.68 -0.30
CA SER A 193 -8.08 -0.73 -0.18
C SER A 193 -8.08 -1.41 -1.56
N GLY A 194 -7.06 -2.19 -1.86
CA GLY A 194 -6.93 -2.96 -3.10
C GLY A 194 -5.95 -4.13 -2.99
N PHE A 195 -6.22 -5.21 -3.71
CA PHE A 195 -5.29 -6.35 -3.86
C PHE A 195 -5.33 -6.85 -5.30
N TYR A 196 -4.16 -6.88 -5.94
CA TYR A 196 -4.05 -7.08 -7.38
C TYR A 196 -3.36 -8.40 -7.69
N TYR A 197 -3.97 -9.18 -8.58
CA TYR A 197 -3.50 -10.53 -8.90
C TYR A 197 -2.76 -10.60 -10.23
N PHE A 198 -1.83 -11.56 -10.32
CA PHE A 198 -1.04 -11.85 -11.51
C PHE A 198 -1.43 -13.19 -12.17
N ASP A 199 -2.18 -14.02 -11.46
CA ASP A 199 -2.64 -15.33 -11.93
C ASP A 199 -3.98 -15.74 -11.28
N ASP A 200 -4.59 -16.80 -11.82
CA ASP A 200 -5.89 -17.30 -11.36
C ASP A 200 -5.84 -17.90 -9.94
N GLU A 201 -4.68 -18.42 -9.51
CA GLU A 201 -4.53 -18.96 -8.17
C GLU A 201 -4.56 -17.84 -7.12
N GLN A 202 -3.85 -16.74 -7.37
CA GLN A 202 -3.91 -15.54 -6.54
C GLN A 202 -5.32 -14.96 -6.50
N LYS A 203 -5.99 -14.86 -7.66
CA LYS A 203 -7.37 -14.39 -7.73
C LYS A 203 -8.29 -15.20 -6.82
N ALA A 204 -8.26 -16.53 -6.94
CA ALA A 204 -9.09 -17.42 -6.12
C ALA A 204 -8.83 -17.25 -4.61
N LEU A 205 -7.57 -17.11 -4.21
CA LEU A 205 -7.18 -16.89 -2.81
C LEU A 205 -7.64 -15.52 -2.28
N ILE A 206 -7.51 -14.45 -3.08
CA ILE A 206 -7.96 -13.11 -2.71
C ILE A 206 -9.48 -13.09 -2.54
N GLU A 207 -10.23 -13.65 -3.49
CA GLU A 207 -11.70 -13.68 -3.46
C GLU A 207 -12.22 -14.52 -2.28
N ALA A 208 -11.65 -15.70 -2.04
CA ALA A 208 -12.03 -16.58 -0.95
C ALA A 208 -11.70 -15.97 0.44
N SER A 209 -10.50 -15.40 0.60
CA SER A 209 -10.12 -14.75 1.85
C SER A 209 -10.92 -13.47 2.12
N LYS A 210 -11.29 -12.70 1.07
CA LYS A 210 -12.23 -11.57 1.19
C LYS A 210 -13.56 -12.03 1.76
N ALA A 211 -14.17 -13.07 1.18
CA ALA A 211 -15.46 -13.58 1.63
C ALA A 211 -15.40 -14.08 3.09
N ALA A 212 -14.33 -14.81 3.43
CA ALA A 212 -14.09 -15.31 4.79
C ALA A 212 -13.93 -14.17 5.81
N TYR A 213 -13.16 -13.13 5.48
CA TYR A 213 -12.95 -12.00 6.37
C TYR A 213 -14.19 -11.12 6.49
N GLU A 214 -14.91 -10.88 5.38
CA GLU A 214 -16.18 -10.14 5.38
C GLU A 214 -17.22 -10.77 6.31
N ALA A 215 -17.30 -12.11 6.32
CA ALA A 215 -18.14 -12.85 7.26
C ALA A 215 -17.71 -12.63 8.73
N LYS A 216 -16.40 -12.60 9.01
CA LYS A 216 -15.88 -12.33 10.38
C LYS A 216 -16.11 -10.89 10.84
N LEU A 217 -16.13 -9.92 9.92
CA LEU A 217 -16.44 -8.52 10.24
C LEU A 217 -17.93 -8.30 10.59
N GLY A 218 -18.79 -9.30 10.39
CA GLY A 218 -20.21 -9.23 10.72
C GLY A 218 -21.11 -8.72 9.59
N GLY A 219 -20.56 -8.45 8.40
CA GLY A 219 -21.33 -8.15 7.18
C GLY A 219 -22.10 -6.81 7.15
N GLU A 220 -22.08 -6.01 8.21
CA GLU A 220 -22.79 -4.72 8.27
C GLU A 220 -22.15 -3.63 7.39
N ARG A 221 -20.82 -3.72 7.21
CA ARG A 221 -20.06 -2.84 6.32
C ARG A 221 -19.40 -3.71 5.25
N PRO A 222 -19.82 -3.62 3.97
CA PRO A 222 -19.21 -4.43 2.93
C PRO A 222 -17.73 -4.06 2.76
N ILE A 223 -16.91 -5.06 2.45
CA ILE A 223 -15.51 -4.85 2.10
C ILE A 223 -15.45 -4.12 0.75
N THR A 224 -14.71 -3.01 0.74
CA THR A 224 -14.53 -2.10 -0.41
C THR A 224 -13.23 -2.34 -1.17
N THR A 225 -12.45 -3.36 -0.79
CA THR A 225 -11.19 -3.72 -1.45
C THR A 225 -11.38 -3.98 -2.94
N GLU A 226 -10.67 -3.20 -3.76
CA GLU A 226 -10.57 -3.40 -5.20
C GLU A 226 -9.80 -4.69 -5.50
N ILE A 227 -10.39 -5.59 -6.29
CA ILE A 227 -9.73 -6.81 -6.79
C ILE A 227 -9.70 -6.71 -8.30
N ALA A 228 -8.50 -6.59 -8.87
CA ALA A 228 -8.31 -6.42 -10.32
C ALA A 228 -7.07 -7.18 -10.80
N SER A 229 -7.05 -7.52 -12.09
CA SER A 229 -5.91 -8.16 -12.73
C SER A 229 -4.80 -7.15 -12.95
N ALA A 230 -3.54 -7.57 -12.81
CA ALA A 230 -2.41 -6.75 -13.27
C ALA A 230 -2.54 -6.41 -14.78
N ASP A 231 -3.07 -7.35 -15.57
CA ASP A 231 -3.27 -7.21 -17.02
C ASP A 231 -4.24 -6.08 -17.39
N ASP A 232 -5.17 -5.73 -16.50
CA ASP A 232 -6.15 -4.65 -16.74
C ASP A 232 -5.48 -3.27 -16.92
N TYR A 233 -4.25 -3.14 -16.43
CA TYR A 233 -3.46 -1.90 -16.41
C TYR A 233 -2.34 -1.85 -17.46
N GLU A 234 -2.13 -2.90 -18.25
CA GLU A 234 -1.06 -2.93 -19.27
C GLU A 234 -1.18 -1.78 -20.29
N LYS A 235 -2.41 -1.45 -20.68
CA LYS A 235 -2.70 -0.29 -21.56
C LYS A 235 -2.30 1.07 -20.96
N TYR A 236 -2.06 1.15 -19.65
CA TYR A 236 -1.63 2.35 -18.93
C TYR A 236 -0.13 2.32 -18.57
N GLY A 237 0.62 1.33 -19.08
CA GLY A 237 2.04 1.14 -18.76
C GLY A 237 2.31 0.15 -17.63
N GLY A 238 1.27 -0.59 -17.21
CA GLY A 238 1.36 -1.65 -16.20
C GLY A 238 0.67 -1.28 -14.88
N LEU A 239 0.48 -2.29 -14.04
CA LEU A 239 -0.14 -2.16 -12.73
C LEU A 239 0.65 -1.27 -11.75
N TRP A 240 1.98 -1.25 -11.86
CA TRP A 240 2.88 -0.77 -10.79
C TRP A 240 3.89 0.27 -11.28
N PHE A 241 3.97 1.39 -10.57
CA PHE A 241 5.02 2.39 -10.71
C PHE A 241 5.70 2.65 -9.36
N PHE A 242 7.04 2.61 -9.32
CA PHE A 242 7.79 2.94 -8.11
C PHE A 242 7.56 4.38 -7.66
N GLY A 243 7.38 4.57 -6.36
CA GLY A 243 7.45 5.88 -5.71
C GLY A 243 8.90 6.36 -5.58
N GLU A 244 9.08 7.64 -5.26
CA GLU A 244 10.38 8.28 -5.13
C GLU A 244 11.27 7.57 -4.10
N ALA A 245 12.59 7.58 -4.31
CA ALA A 245 13.56 6.92 -3.44
C ALA A 245 13.48 7.35 -1.95
N TYR A 246 12.99 8.55 -1.66
CA TYR A 246 12.82 9.00 -0.27
C TYR A 246 11.66 8.28 0.44
N HIS A 247 10.61 7.85 -0.29
CA HIS A 247 9.49 7.08 0.27
C HIS A 247 9.84 5.63 0.58
N GLN A 248 10.78 5.03 -0.17
CA GLN A 248 11.19 3.63 0.01
C GLN A 248 11.70 3.37 1.43
N GLN A 249 11.07 2.48 2.19
CA GLN A 249 11.40 2.17 3.59
C GLN A 249 11.47 3.42 4.49
N TYR A 250 10.58 4.39 4.24
CA TYR A 250 10.60 5.69 4.91
C TYR A 250 10.70 5.57 6.44
N LEU A 251 9.87 4.74 7.08
CA LEU A 251 9.84 4.59 8.54
C LEU A 251 11.09 3.97 9.16
N ALA A 252 11.98 3.38 8.35
CA ALA A 252 13.25 2.84 8.83
C ALA A 252 14.39 3.87 8.80
N LYS A 253 14.21 4.99 8.08
CA LYS A 253 15.26 5.99 7.88
C LYS A 253 15.39 6.93 9.08
N PRO A 254 16.60 7.43 9.40
CA PRO A 254 16.80 8.41 10.46
C PRO A 254 15.97 9.69 10.22
N GLY A 255 15.33 10.19 11.28
CA GLY A 255 14.52 11.41 11.22
C GLY A 255 13.13 11.24 10.58
N ALA A 256 12.74 10.01 10.23
CA ALA A 256 11.40 9.73 9.73
C ALA A 256 10.33 10.10 10.76
N ARG A 257 9.29 10.80 10.32
CA ARG A 257 8.10 11.05 11.14
C ARG A 257 7.32 9.73 11.29
N PRO A 258 7.01 9.26 12.51
CA PRO A 258 6.16 8.10 12.69
C PRO A 258 4.75 8.42 12.22
N TYR A 259 4.35 7.81 11.10
CA TYR A 259 3.03 8.02 10.51
C TYR A 259 2.48 6.72 9.92
N CYS A 260 1.21 6.45 10.21
CA CYS A 260 0.43 5.37 9.66
C CYS A 260 -1.06 5.73 9.78
N SER A 261 -1.82 5.58 8.70
CA SER A 261 -3.27 5.80 8.72
C SER A 261 -4.09 4.53 8.90
N ALA A 262 -3.45 3.36 8.86
CA ALA A 262 -4.14 2.09 8.93
C ALA A 262 -5.03 1.97 10.18
N GLN A 263 -6.20 1.35 10.02
CA GLN A 263 -7.15 1.09 11.10
C GLN A 263 -7.42 -0.41 11.24
N PRO A 264 -6.47 -1.23 11.73
CA PRO A 264 -6.70 -2.65 12.03
C PRO A 264 -8.01 -2.85 12.81
N GLN A 265 -8.85 -3.78 12.36
CA GLN A 265 -10.16 -4.02 12.99
C GLN A 265 -10.06 -4.87 14.28
N GLY A 266 -8.91 -5.51 14.52
CA GLY A 266 -8.72 -6.44 15.63
C GLY A 266 -9.56 -7.72 15.48
N VAL A 267 -9.83 -8.10 14.23
CA VAL A 267 -10.52 -9.33 13.84
C VAL A 267 -9.50 -10.16 13.08
N SER A 268 -9.43 -11.46 13.37
CA SER A 268 -8.53 -12.38 12.66
C SER A 268 -9.23 -13.03 11.49
N VAL A 269 -8.47 -13.27 10.41
CA VAL A 269 -8.92 -14.12 9.30
C VAL A 269 -9.16 -15.54 9.84
N PRO A 270 -10.21 -16.26 9.39
CA PRO A 270 -10.42 -17.65 9.78
C PRO A 270 -9.25 -18.57 9.37
N ASP A 271 -9.20 -19.76 9.95
CA ASP A 271 -8.17 -20.74 9.59
C ASP A 271 -8.24 -21.06 8.10
N PHE A 272 -7.08 -21.27 7.46
CA PHE A 272 -7.01 -21.48 6.00
C PHE A 272 -7.92 -22.60 5.52
N ASP A 273 -8.01 -23.70 6.26
CA ASP A 273 -8.84 -24.85 5.91
C ASP A 273 -10.35 -24.52 5.89
N GLU A 274 -10.80 -23.43 6.53
CA GLU A 274 -12.21 -22.98 6.51
C GLU A 274 -12.60 -22.28 5.20
N TRP A 275 -11.63 -21.70 4.48
CA TRP A 275 -11.89 -20.89 3.29
C TRP A 275 -11.05 -21.27 2.07
N ASN A 276 -10.15 -22.24 2.19
CA ASN A 276 -9.29 -22.72 1.11
C ASN A 276 -10.09 -23.00 -0.18
N PRO A 277 -9.90 -22.22 -1.26
CA PRO A 277 -10.66 -22.38 -2.50
C PRO A 277 -10.29 -23.68 -3.24
N PHE A 278 -9.25 -24.38 -2.79
CA PHE A 278 -8.74 -25.60 -3.39
C PHE A 278 -9.01 -26.85 -2.56
N ALA A 279 -10.01 -26.85 -1.65
CA ALA A 279 -10.30 -27.95 -0.71
C ALA A 279 -10.54 -29.35 -1.33
N GLY A 280 -10.58 -29.49 -2.66
CA GLY A 280 -10.61 -30.76 -3.39
C GLY A 280 -9.33 -31.11 -4.17
N ASN A 281 -8.29 -30.26 -4.11
CA ASN A 281 -7.02 -30.42 -4.80
C ASN A 281 -5.89 -30.39 -3.76
N ALA A 282 -5.37 -31.57 -3.42
CA ALA A 282 -4.35 -31.72 -2.38
C ALA A 282 -3.05 -30.98 -2.73
N ASP A 283 -2.63 -31.01 -3.99
CA ASP A 283 -1.39 -30.34 -4.43
C ASP A 283 -1.50 -28.82 -4.30
N LEU A 284 -2.62 -28.23 -4.74
CA LEU A 284 -2.85 -26.79 -4.59
C LEU A 284 -3.08 -26.38 -3.14
N THR A 285 -3.75 -27.22 -2.35
CA THR A 285 -3.93 -26.99 -0.91
C THR A 285 -2.58 -26.94 -0.20
N GLU A 286 -1.71 -27.91 -0.46
CA GLU A 286 -0.39 -27.96 0.18
C GLU A 286 0.52 -26.84 -0.32
N LYS A 287 0.50 -26.54 -1.63
CA LYS A 287 1.24 -25.44 -2.24
C LYS A 287 0.95 -24.08 -1.58
N HIS A 288 -0.29 -23.85 -1.17
CA HIS A 288 -0.75 -22.57 -0.62
C HIS A 288 -0.95 -22.57 0.90
N ARG A 289 -0.56 -23.65 1.59
CA ARG A 289 -0.71 -23.76 3.05
C ARG A 289 0.05 -22.62 3.75
N PRO A 290 -0.54 -21.97 4.78
CA PRO A 290 0.17 -20.98 5.58
C PRO A 290 1.49 -21.51 6.13
N LYS A 291 2.53 -20.69 6.11
CA LYS A 291 3.85 -21.04 6.66
C LYS A 291 4.08 -20.42 8.03
N LEU A 292 3.36 -19.34 8.34
CA LEU A 292 3.43 -18.71 9.65
C LEU A 292 2.44 -19.39 10.61
N PRO A 293 2.92 -19.92 11.76
CA PRO A 293 2.07 -20.62 12.72
C PRO A 293 1.15 -19.65 13.48
N GLU A 294 0.07 -20.15 14.07
CA GLU A 294 -0.81 -19.32 14.92
C GLU A 294 -0.07 -18.64 16.09
N SER A 295 1.01 -19.22 16.60
CA SER A 295 1.86 -18.59 17.62
C SER A 295 2.52 -17.30 17.13
N PHE A 296 2.84 -17.20 15.83
CA PHE A 296 3.28 -15.95 15.21
C PHE A 296 2.17 -14.91 15.27
N TRP A 297 0.99 -15.24 14.76
CA TRP A 297 -0.15 -14.32 14.67
C TRP A 297 -0.63 -13.87 16.04
N ALA A 298 -0.69 -14.76 17.04
CA ALA A 298 -1.06 -14.42 18.40
C ALA A 298 -0.16 -13.31 19.02
N LYS A 299 1.10 -13.24 18.61
CA LYS A 299 2.07 -12.28 19.14
C LYS A 299 2.20 -11.02 18.27
N HIS A 300 2.24 -11.22 16.96
CA HIS A 300 2.70 -10.23 15.98
C HIS A 300 1.63 -9.76 15.00
N ALA A 301 0.39 -10.27 15.09
CA ALA A 301 -0.71 -9.77 14.27
C ALA A 301 -0.92 -8.25 14.48
N PRO A 302 -1.36 -7.54 13.42
CA PRO A 302 -1.72 -6.13 13.55
C PRO A 302 -2.75 -5.89 14.65
N LYS A 303 -2.51 -4.87 15.48
CA LYS A 303 -3.38 -4.48 16.61
C LYS A 303 -4.08 -3.17 16.31
N ARG A 304 -5.28 -2.98 16.89
CA ARG A 304 -6.04 -1.71 16.79
C ARG A 304 -5.13 -0.52 17.13
N GLY A 305 -5.25 0.57 16.35
CA GLY A 305 -4.49 1.80 16.56
C GLY A 305 -3.14 1.91 15.83
N CYS A 306 -2.93 1.12 14.76
CA CYS A 306 -1.69 1.04 13.96
C CYS A 306 -0.39 1.12 14.78
N SER A 307 -0.08 0.05 15.52
CA SER A 307 1.14 -0.03 16.34
C SER A 307 2.43 -0.17 15.54
N VAL A 308 2.35 -0.47 14.23
CA VAL A 308 3.51 -0.80 13.38
C VAL A 308 4.60 0.29 13.36
N VAL A 309 4.22 1.55 13.55
CA VAL A 309 5.16 2.68 13.60
C VAL A 309 6.12 2.58 14.78
N SER A 310 5.66 2.00 15.89
CA SER A 310 6.41 1.85 17.15
C SER A 310 7.20 0.55 17.24
N GLU A 311 7.02 -0.34 16.27
CA GLU A 311 7.71 -1.62 16.23
C GLU A 311 9.17 -1.47 15.77
N PRO A 312 10.08 -2.40 16.12
CA PRO A 312 11.42 -2.47 15.55
C PRO A 312 11.42 -2.51 14.02
N ASN A 313 12.50 -2.06 13.39
CA ASN A 313 12.57 -2.04 11.93
C ASN A 313 12.96 -3.40 11.35
N GLU A 314 13.62 -4.23 12.12
CA GLU A 314 14.17 -5.50 11.69
C GLU A 314 13.07 -6.55 11.44
N PRO A 315 13.32 -7.54 10.56
CA PRO A 315 12.48 -8.72 10.45
C PRO A 315 12.26 -9.42 11.79
N ILE A 316 11.06 -9.93 11.99
CA ILE A 316 10.72 -10.70 13.18
C ILE A 316 11.52 -12.01 13.16
N LEU A 317 12.21 -12.32 14.26
CA LEU A 317 12.99 -13.54 14.36
C LEU A 317 12.09 -14.74 14.63
N GLU A 318 12.38 -15.89 14.01
CA GLU A 318 11.62 -17.13 14.21
C GLU A 318 11.58 -17.57 15.67
N SER A 319 12.71 -17.42 16.37
CA SER A 319 12.84 -17.71 17.81
C SER A 319 11.92 -16.89 18.71
N SER A 320 11.22 -15.88 18.17
CA SER A 320 10.28 -15.07 18.94
C SER A 320 8.87 -15.68 19.00
N TYR A 321 8.56 -16.70 18.19
CA TYR A 321 7.23 -17.31 18.09
C TYR A 321 7.22 -18.83 17.91
N LEU A 322 8.38 -19.46 17.78
CA LEU A 322 8.55 -20.90 17.92
C LEU A 322 8.60 -21.32 19.40
#